data_AF-A0A7C3CDW2-F1
#
_entry.id   AF-A0A7C3CDW2-F1
#
_cell.length_a   1.000
_cell.length_b   1.000
_cell.length_c   1.000
_cell.angle_alpha   90.00
_cell.angle_beta   90.00
_cell.angle_gamma   90.00
#
_symmetry.space_group_name_H-M   'P 1'
#
loop_
_entity.id
_entity.type
_entity.pdbx_description
1 polymer ?
#
loop_
_entity_poly.entity_id
_entity_poly.type
_entity_poly.pdbx_seq_one_letter_code
_entity_poly.pdbx_strand_id
1 'polypeptide(L)' 'MSIIQGGTQIPGYGPYLNDGAPTDGATMAGTAMKGALLIDTANGVLYINTGTQESPAWTVVGSQA' A
#
# COMPACT_ATOMS: atom_id res chain seq x y z
N MET A 1 15.32 12.25 16.24
CA MET A 1 14.11 13.00 15.82
C MET A 1 14.38 13.49 14.41
N SER A 2 14.05 12.68 13.39
CA SER A 2 14.32 13.05 12.01
C SER A 2 13.11 13.80 11.46
N ILE A 3 13.31 15.08 11.18
CA ILE A 3 12.38 15.90 10.41
C ILE A 3 12.52 15.49 8.93
N ILE A 4 11.44 15.07 8.29
CA ILE A 4 11.44 14.83 6.84
C ILE A 4 11.21 16.19 6.17
N GLN A 5 12.27 16.76 5.58
CA GLN A 5 12.18 17.95 4.73
C GLN A 5 11.86 17.52 3.29
N GLY A 6 11.04 18.31 2.60
CA GLY A 6 10.33 17.96 1.37
C GLY A 6 11.11 17.14 0.33
N GLY A 7 10.43 16.13 -0.22
CA GLY A 7 10.80 15.48 -1.48
C GLY A 7 11.76 14.29 -1.40
N THR A 8 12.27 13.90 -0.23
CA THR A 8 13.11 12.70 -0.13
C THR A 8 12.26 11.46 0.10
N GLN A 9 12.17 10.55 -0.89
CA GLN A 9 11.73 9.17 -0.64
C GLN A 9 12.74 8.52 0.31
N ILE A 10 12.27 8.06 1.47
CA ILE A 10 13.09 7.20 2.33
C ILE A 10 13.03 5.80 1.70
N PRO A 11 14.16 5.21 1.28
CA PRO A 11 14.17 3.86 0.73
C PRO A 11 13.50 2.88 1.70
N GLY A 12 12.45 2.18 1.23
CA GLY A 12 11.63 1.29 2.06
C GLY A 12 10.41 1.93 2.73
N TYR A 13 10.15 3.23 2.49
CA TYR A 13 8.98 3.96 2.97
C TYR A 13 8.24 4.57 1.77
N GLY A 14 7.32 3.80 1.20
CA GLY A 14 6.46 4.18 0.07
C GLY A 14 5.31 3.20 -0.10
N PRO A 15 4.42 3.41 -1.10
CA PRO A 15 3.39 2.45 -1.44
C PRO A 15 4.02 1.10 -1.83
N TYR A 16 3.39 0.00 -1.41
CA TYR A 16 3.71 -1.31 -1.94
C TYR A 16 3.31 -1.40 -3.41
N LEU A 17 3.99 -2.26 -4.16
CA LEU A 17 3.67 -2.52 -5.56
C LEU A 17 3.20 -3.97 -5.68
N ASN A 18 2.14 -4.20 -6.44
CA ASN A 18 1.61 -5.53 -6.71
C ASN A 18 1.22 -5.64 -8.19
N ASP A 19 1.49 -6.78 -8.80
CA ASP A 19 1.00 -7.08 -10.14
C ASP A 19 -0.42 -7.64 -10.04
N GLY A 20 -1.43 -6.79 -10.30
CA GLY A 20 -2.84 -7.12 -10.16
C GLY A 20 -3.45 -6.73 -8.82
N ALA A 21 -4.75 -7.00 -8.68
CA ALA A 21 -5.51 -6.63 -7.49
C ALA A 21 -5.01 -7.40 -6.25
N PRO A 22 -4.88 -6.73 -5.09
CA PRO A 22 -4.47 -7.40 -3.87
C PRO A 22 -5.58 -8.32 -3.35
N THR A 23 -5.19 -9.36 -2.62
CA THR A 23 -6.11 -10.28 -1.94
C THR A 23 -6.14 -9.98 -0.45
N ASP A 24 -7.34 -9.77 0.09
CA ASP A 24 -7.56 -9.56 1.53
C ASP A 24 -7.03 -10.73 2.37
N GLY A 25 -6.40 -10.41 3.49
CA GLY A 25 -5.77 -11.36 4.39
C GLY A 25 -4.46 -11.99 3.88
N ALA A 26 -4.07 -11.75 2.62
CA ALA A 26 -2.91 -12.40 2.01
C ALA A 26 -1.85 -11.40 1.52
N THR A 27 -2.23 -10.44 0.67
CA THR A 27 -1.26 -9.52 0.06
C THR A 27 -0.67 -8.61 1.14
N MET A 28 0.65 -8.69 1.32
CA MET A 28 1.44 -8.00 2.34
C MET A 28 1.03 -8.27 3.80
N ALA A 29 0.45 -9.43 4.09
CA ALA A 29 0.20 -9.87 5.47
C ALA A 29 1.51 -9.89 6.30
N GLY A 30 1.44 -9.50 7.56
CA GLY A 30 2.58 -9.34 8.47
C GLY A 30 3.46 -8.11 8.17
N THR A 31 3.16 -7.35 7.10
CA THR A 31 4.00 -6.22 6.66
C THR A 31 3.20 -4.91 6.54
N ALA A 32 2.05 -4.94 5.86
CA ALA A 32 1.25 -3.75 5.61
C ALA A 32 0.39 -3.39 6.83
N MET A 33 0.82 -2.40 7.61
CA MET A 33 -0.03 -1.84 8.68
C MET A 33 -1.29 -1.16 8.13
N LYS A 34 -2.28 -0.94 9.00
CA LYS A 34 -3.45 -0.13 8.66
C LYS A 34 -3.01 1.25 8.14
N GLY A 35 -3.58 1.66 7.01
CA GLY A 35 -3.23 2.91 6.31
C GLY A 35 -2.10 2.77 5.29
N ALA A 36 -1.45 1.60 5.19
CA ALA A 36 -0.48 1.37 4.14
C ALA A 36 -1.13 1.42 2.74
N LEU A 37 -0.37 1.91 1.77
CA LEU A 37 -0.81 2.04 0.38
C LEU A 37 -0.25 0.91 -0.47
N LEU A 38 -1.01 0.47 -1.47
CA LEU A 38 -0.57 -0.49 -2.47
C LEU A 38 -1.03 -0.04 -3.87
N ILE A 39 -0.11 -0.05 -4.83
CA ILE A 39 -0.36 0.24 -6.23
C ILE A 39 -0.43 -1.09 -6.99
N ASP A 40 -1.59 -1.37 -7.58
CA ASP A 40 -1.74 -2.39 -8.60
C ASP A 40 -1.16 -1.84 -9.91
N THR A 41 0.03 -2.32 -10.26
CA THR A 41 0.75 -1.85 -11.45
C THR A 41 0.21 -2.42 -12.75
N ALA A 42 -0.60 -3.49 -12.70
CA ALA A 42 -1.22 -4.07 -13.89
C ALA A 42 -2.43 -3.24 -14.34
N ASN A 43 -3.24 -2.78 -13.38
CA ASN A 43 -4.51 -2.12 -13.67
C ASN A 43 -4.51 -0.62 -13.36
N GLY A 44 -3.42 -0.07 -12.80
CA GLY A 44 -3.34 1.35 -12.44
C GLY A 44 -4.30 1.72 -11.31
N VAL A 45 -4.41 0.88 -10.28
CA VAL A 45 -5.36 1.07 -9.16
C VAL A 45 -4.60 1.26 -7.85
N LEU A 46 -5.04 2.24 -7.04
CA LEU A 46 -4.48 2.51 -5.72
C LEU A 46 -5.41 1.96 -4.63
N TYR A 47 -4.83 1.22 -3.69
CA TYR A 47 -5.49 0.64 -2.53
C TYR A 47 -4.93 1.17 -1.21
N ILE A 48 -5.76 1.18 -0.17
CA ILE A 48 -5.36 1.41 1.23
C ILE A 48 -5.74 0.21 2.09
N ASN A 49 -4.84 -0.22 2.99
CA ASN A 49 -5.18 -1.25 3.98
C ASN A 49 -6.10 -0.65 5.07
N THR A 50 -7.34 -1.12 5.17
CA THR A 50 -8.31 -0.78 6.21
C THR A 50 -8.46 -1.87 7.28
N GLY A 51 -7.76 -3.00 7.11
CA GLY A 51 -7.68 -4.13 8.05
C GLY A 51 -6.57 -3.96 9.10
N THR A 52 -5.98 -5.07 9.52
CA THR A 52 -4.83 -5.11 10.44
C THR A 52 -3.55 -5.46 9.69
N GLN A 53 -2.40 -5.43 10.37
CA GLN A 53 -1.13 -5.88 9.78
C GLN A 53 -1.12 -7.39 9.52
N GLU A 54 -1.68 -8.18 10.44
CA GLU A 54 -1.77 -9.64 10.31
C GLU A 54 -2.81 -10.07 9.27
N SER A 55 -3.88 -9.28 9.10
CA SER A 55 -4.95 -9.54 8.14
C SER A 55 -5.33 -8.24 7.41
N PRO A 56 -4.59 -7.85 6.37
CA PRO A 56 -4.91 -6.67 5.57
C PRO A 56 -6.28 -6.78 4.90
N ALA A 57 -6.97 -5.64 4.75
CA ALA A 57 -8.18 -5.52 3.94
C ALA A 57 -7.98 -4.34 2.98
N TRP A 58 -7.98 -4.58 1.67
CA TRP A 58 -7.56 -3.61 0.67
C TRP A 58 -8.77 -2.89 0.07
N THR A 59 -8.89 -1.61 0.36
CA THR A 59 -9.96 -0.75 -0.17
C THR A 59 -9.42 0.11 -1.31
N VAL A 60 -10.09 0.10 -2.46
CA VAL A 60 -9.76 0.99 -3.60
C VAL A 60 -9.99 2.44 -3.20
N VAL A 61 -9.01 3.30 -3.47
CA VAL A 61 -9.07 4.75 -3.20
C VAL A 61 -8.76 5.61 -4.42
N GLY A 62 -8.33 5.00 -5.54
CA GLY A 62 -8.15 5.69 -6.80
C GLY A 62 -7.84 4.73 -7.94
N SER A 63 -8.06 5.19 -9.17
CA SER A 63 -7.65 4.50 -10.39
C SER A 63 -7.21 5.52 -11.45
N GLN A 64 -6.31 5.09 -12.32
CA GLN A 64 -5.77 5.89 -13.41
C GLN A 64 -5.93 5.12 -14.72
N ALA A 65 -6.43 5.82 -15.75
CA ALA A 65 -6.61 5.30 -17.09
C ALA A 65 -5.39 5.59 -17.98
#